data_AF-A0A445DQS8-F1
#
_entry.id   AF-A0A445DQS8-F1
#
_cell.length_a   1.000
_cell.length_b   1.000
_cell.length_c   1.000
_cell.angle_alpha   90.00
_cell.angle_beta   90.00
_cell.angle_gamma   90.00
#
_symmetry.space_group_name_H-M   'P 1'
#
loop_
_entity.id
_entity.type
_entity.pdbx_description
1 polymer ?
#
loop_
_entity_poly.entity_id
_entity_poly.type
_entity_poly.pdbx_seq_one_letter_code
_entity_poly.pdbx_strand_id
1 'polypeptide(L)'
;MAELESEKQYGPCGKFSTQRILTHKLRHCEKPARNLYAPVSRQCFQDLQNVSFQCLVTVFSSDAFTKIGVDPHVAMTIPSRCHHAYHDNP
;
A
#
# COMPACT_ATOMS: atom_id res chain seq x y z
N MET A 1 -31.69 1.89 -4.90
CA MET A 1 -30.92 1.31 -6.02
C MET A 1 -29.95 0.33 -5.41
N ALA A 2 -30.15 -0.96 -5.73
CA ALA A 2 -29.34 -2.15 -5.42
C ALA A 2 -29.11 -2.50 -3.93
N GLU A 3 -29.71 -3.63 -3.54
CA GLU A 3 -29.34 -4.48 -2.42
C GLU A 3 -27.83 -4.74 -2.32
N LEU A 4 -27.35 -4.93 -1.09
CA LEU A 4 -26.17 -5.75 -0.79
C LEU A 4 -26.46 -6.51 0.50
N GLU A 5 -27.46 -7.39 0.44
CA GLU A 5 -27.41 -8.61 1.24
C GLU A 5 -26.33 -9.53 0.67
N SER A 6 -25.76 -10.35 1.56
CA SER A 6 -25.17 -11.66 1.28
C SER A 6 -23.64 -11.77 1.10
N GLU A 7 -23.11 -12.64 1.96
CA GLU A 7 -21.79 -13.28 1.95
C GLU A 7 -20.60 -12.37 2.23
N LYS A 8 -19.69 -12.87 3.07
CA LYS A 8 -18.44 -12.19 3.44
C LYS A 8 -17.49 -12.24 2.23
N GLN A 9 -17.86 -11.52 1.17
CA GLN A 9 -17.11 -11.39 -0.06
C GLN A 9 -15.90 -10.55 0.27
N TYR A 10 -14.85 -11.26 0.70
CA TYR A 10 -13.57 -10.66 0.98
C TYR A 10 -13.12 -9.94 -0.29
N GLY A 11 -12.99 -8.61 -0.20
CA GLY A 11 -12.49 -7.81 -1.31
C GLY A 11 -11.08 -8.26 -1.72
N PRO A 12 -10.47 -7.62 -2.71
CA PRO A 12 -9.15 -7.99 -3.22
C PRO A 12 -8.04 -8.03 -2.15
N CYS A 13 -8.24 -7.37 -1.00
CA CYS A 13 -7.39 -7.39 0.19
C CYS A 13 -7.73 -8.48 1.23
N GLY A 14 -8.61 -9.42 0.89
CA GLY A 14 -9.02 -10.49 1.77
C GLY A 14 -9.83 -9.99 2.97
N LYS A 15 -9.45 -10.45 4.17
CA LYS A 15 -10.12 -10.09 5.44
C LYS A 15 -9.78 -8.69 5.96
N PHE A 16 -8.85 -7.98 5.33
CA PHE A 16 -8.36 -6.69 5.80
C PHE A 16 -8.90 -5.55 4.94
N SER A 17 -9.35 -4.47 5.58
CA SER A 17 -9.71 -3.23 4.89
C SER A 17 -8.46 -2.58 4.25
N THR A 18 -8.64 -1.82 3.17
CA THR A 18 -7.56 -1.08 2.48
C THR A 18 -6.75 -0.22 3.45
N GLN A 19 -7.43 0.50 4.34
CA GLN A 19 -6.80 1.32 5.38
C GLN A 19 -5.98 0.49 6.37
N ARG A 20 -6.41 -0.73 6.73
CA ARG A 20 -5.66 -1.61 7.64
C ARG A 20 -4.42 -2.21 6.98
N ILE A 21 -4.50 -2.56 5.69
CA ILE A 21 -3.32 -2.95 4.91
C ILE A 21 -2.34 -1.78 4.89
N LEU A 22 -2.81 -0.57 4.60
CA LEU A 22 -1.97 0.62 4.53
C LEU A 22 -1.25 0.91 5.86
N THR A 23 -1.97 0.90 6.98
CA THR A 23 -1.42 1.30 8.29
C THR A 23 -0.67 0.19 9.03
N HIS A 24 -1.01 -1.08 8.80
CA HIS A 24 -0.38 -2.20 9.50
C HIS A 24 0.57 -3.02 8.63
N LYS A 25 0.23 -3.30 7.36
CA LYS A 25 1.09 -4.08 6.47
C LYS A 25 2.11 -3.19 5.78
N LEU A 26 1.68 -2.06 5.22
CA LEU A 26 2.55 -1.12 4.50
C LEU A 26 3.10 -0.02 5.40
N ARG A 27 3.15 -0.25 6.72
CA ARG A 27 3.64 0.74 7.70
C ARG A 27 5.06 1.20 7.38
N HIS A 28 5.94 0.27 7.01
CA HIS A 28 7.33 0.59 6.66
C HIS A 28 7.46 1.38 5.35
N CYS A 29 6.39 1.40 4.54
CA CYS A 29 6.31 2.19 3.31
C CYS A 29 5.83 3.62 3.54
N GLU A 30 5.44 4.00 4.76
CA GLU A 30 4.89 5.34 5.02
C GLU A 30 5.86 6.47 4.63
N LYS A 31 7.14 6.36 5.01
CA LYS A 31 8.17 7.35 4.64
C LYS A 31 8.32 7.49 3.11
N PRO A 32 8.56 6.41 2.35
CA PRO A 32 8.65 6.51 0.89
C PRO A 32 7.32 6.84 0.20
N ALA A 33 6.18 6.61 0.88
CA ALA A 33 4.85 7.01 0.39
C ALA A 33 4.58 8.51 0.53
N ARG A 34 5.19 9.17 1.52
CA ARG A 34 5.09 10.64 1.70
C ARG A 34 6.17 11.41 0.97
N ASN A 35 7.31 10.77 0.70
CA ASN A 35 8.46 11.42 0.10
C ASN A 35 8.99 10.62 -1.10
N LEU A 36 8.92 11.23 -2.29
CA LEU A 36 9.45 10.70 -3.55
C LEU A 36 10.95 10.41 -3.49
N TYR A 37 11.70 11.17 -2.70
CA TYR A 37 13.16 11.07 -2.58
C TYR A 37 13.61 10.17 -1.42
N ALA A 38 12.70 9.69 -0.56
CA ALA A 38 13.10 8.80 0.53
C ALA A 38 13.56 7.44 -0.02
N PRO A 39 14.53 6.77 0.58
CA PRO A 39 14.85 5.39 0.19
C PRO A 39 13.69 4.46 0.57
N VAL A 40 13.46 3.43 -0.26
CA VAL A 40 12.53 2.35 0.09
C VAL A 40 13.30 1.32 0.90
N SER A 41 12.94 1.16 2.18
CA SER A 41 13.58 0.15 3.03
C SER A 41 13.25 -1.27 2.54
N ARG A 42 14.18 -2.23 2.72
CA ARG A 42 13.93 -3.65 2.37
C ARG A 42 12.65 -4.21 3.01
N GLN A 43 12.35 -3.78 4.23
CA GLN A 43 11.11 -4.15 4.94
C GLN A 43 9.85 -3.73 4.16
N CYS A 44 9.81 -2.49 3.66
CA CYS A 44 8.69 -2.00 2.84
C CYS A 44 8.53 -2.82 1.56
N PHE A 45 9.64 -3.18 0.92
CA PHE A 45 9.58 -4.01 -0.29
C PHE A 45 9.05 -5.43 0.00
N GLN A 46 9.45 -6.03 1.12
CA GLN A 46 8.91 -7.32 1.56
C GLN A 46 7.41 -7.21 1.88
N ASP A 47 6.99 -6.14 2.56
CA ASP A 47 5.59 -5.89 2.87
C ASP A 47 4.74 -5.73 1.60
N LEU A 48 5.24 -5.02 0.59
CA LEU A 48 4.58 -4.90 -0.72
C LEU A 48 4.45 -6.25 -1.43
N GLN A 49 5.48 -7.09 -1.40
CA GLN A 49 5.44 -8.44 -1.98
C GLN A 49 4.47 -9.39 -1.25
N ASN A 50 4.28 -9.18 0.06
CA ASN A 50 3.32 -9.94 0.87
C ASN A 50 1.86 -9.55 0.62
N VAL A 51 1.60 -8.48 -0.14
CA VAL A 51 0.25 -8.03 -0.52
C VAL A 51 0.03 -8.30 -2.00
N SER A 52 -1.13 -8.88 -2.33
CA SER A 52 -1.49 -9.15 -3.72
C SER A 52 -1.59 -7.85 -4.54
N PHE A 53 -1.17 -7.90 -5.80
CA PHE A 53 -1.24 -6.74 -6.70
C PHE A 53 -2.64 -6.14 -6.79
N GLN A 54 -3.69 -6.98 -6.84
CA GLN A 54 -5.07 -6.50 -6.84
C GLN A 54 -5.46 -5.74 -5.56
N CYS A 55 -4.99 -6.19 -4.39
CA CYS A 55 -5.19 -5.45 -3.15
C CYS A 55 -4.48 -4.10 -3.21
N LEU A 56 -3.24 -4.07 -3.67
CA LEU A 56 -2.46 -2.83 -3.79
C LEU A 56 -3.19 -1.81 -4.68
N VAL A 57 -3.61 -2.21 -5.89
CA VAL A 57 -4.38 -1.33 -6.80
C VAL A 57 -5.65 -0.81 -6.12
N THR A 58 -6.34 -1.64 -5.35
CA THR A 58 -7.54 -1.24 -4.61
C THR A 58 -7.23 -0.26 -3.48
N VAL A 59 -6.11 -0.43 -2.78
CA VAL A 59 -5.66 0.51 -1.75
C VAL A 59 -5.27 1.85 -2.39
N PHE A 60 -4.54 1.83 -3.50
CA PHE A 60 -4.12 3.03 -4.23
C PHE A 60 -5.28 3.78 -4.88
N SER A 61 -6.31 3.05 -5.34
CA SER A 61 -7.53 3.62 -5.92
C SER A 61 -8.56 4.04 -4.85
N SER A 62 -8.30 3.71 -3.59
CA SER A 62 -9.17 4.05 -2.46
C SER A 62 -8.67 5.33 -1.77
N ASP A 63 -9.59 6.08 -1.17
CA ASP A 63 -9.29 7.21 -0.29
C ASP A 63 -8.50 6.87 0.99
N ALA A 64 -8.01 5.64 1.13
CA ALA A 64 -7.20 5.21 2.26
C ALA A 64 -5.94 6.09 2.44
N PHE A 65 -5.30 6.49 1.33
CA PHE A 65 -4.13 7.38 1.34
C PHE A 65 -4.50 8.80 1.77
N THR A 66 -5.58 9.37 1.21
CA THR A 66 -6.11 10.68 1.59
C THR A 66 -6.41 10.76 3.09
N LYS A 67 -7.03 9.71 3.65
CA LYS A 67 -7.40 9.62 5.07
C LYS A 67 -6.21 9.67 6.03
N ILE A 68 -5.02 9.25 5.56
CA ILE A 68 -3.79 9.32 6.36
C ILE A 68 -2.88 10.49 5.92
N GLY A 69 -3.36 11.37 5.05
CA GLY A 69 -2.62 12.53 4.54
C GLY A 69 -1.40 12.14 3.70
N VAL A 70 -1.49 11.04 2.96
CA VAL A 70 -0.45 10.58 2.03
C VAL A 70 -0.92 10.80 0.61
N ASP A 71 -0.02 11.30 -0.23
CA ASP A 71 -0.31 11.52 -1.64
C ASP A 71 -0.29 10.18 -2.41
N PRO A 72 -1.40 9.79 -3.06
CA PRO A 72 -1.48 8.52 -3.76
C PRO A 72 -0.56 8.45 -4.99
N HIS A 73 -0.25 9.58 -5.65
CA HIS A 73 0.71 9.59 -6.75
C HIS A 73 2.11 9.27 -6.28
N VAL A 74 2.53 9.82 -5.13
CA VAL A 74 3.82 9.47 -4.51
C VAL A 74 3.84 8.01 -4.10
N ALA A 75 2.77 7.51 -3.49
CA ALA A 75 2.72 6.14 -3.01
C ALA A 75 2.74 5.08 -4.14
N MET A 76 2.13 5.38 -5.29
CA MET A 76 2.20 4.51 -6.47
C MET A 76 3.60 4.41 -7.09
N THR A 77 4.53 5.32 -6.73
CA THR A 77 5.94 5.21 -7.16
C THR A 77 6.77 4.23 -6.32
N ILE A 78 6.30 3.81 -5.14
CA ILE A 78 7.07 2.95 -4.23
C ILE A 78 7.41 1.59 -4.87
N PRO A 79 6.47 0.88 -5.54
CA PRO A 79 6.79 -0.38 -6.20
C PRO A 79 7.86 -0.20 -7.28
N SER A 80 7.80 0.89 -8.05
CA SER A 80 8.81 1.22 -9.07
C SER A 80 10.19 1.50 -8.46
N ARG A 81 10.23 2.15 -7.29
CA ARG A 81 11.47 2.50 -6.57
C ARG A 81 12.11 1.32 -5.82
N CYS A 82 11.40 0.21 -5.64
CA CYS A 82 11.94 -0.97 -4.98
C CYS A 82 13.13 -1.60 -5.71
N HIS A 83 13.27 -1.42 -7.03
CA HIS A 83 14.43 -1.89 -7.77
C HIS A 83 15.76 -1.30 -7.27
N HIS A 84 15.73 -0.16 -6.57
CA HIS A 84 16.94 0.53 -6.09
C HIS A 84 17.24 0.31 -4.60
N ALA A 85 16.37 -0.41 -3.87
CA ALA A 85 16.49 -0.63 -2.42
C ALA A 85 17.70 -1.48 -1.98
N TYR A 86 18.49 -1.99 -2.93
CA TYR A 86 19.70 -2.75 -2.64
C TYR A 86 20.91 -1.90 -2.25
N HIS A 87 20.84 -0.56 -2.40
CA HIS A 87 22.00 0.33 -2.25
C HIS A 87 21.92 1.34 -1.10
N ASP A 88 21.05 1.09 -0.11
CA ASP A 88 21.01 1.87 1.13
C ASP A 88 21.06 0.93 2.33
N ASN A 89 22.28 0.57 2.73
CA ASN A 89 22.59 0.20 4.09
C ASN A 89 24.02 0.70 4.40
N PRO A 90 24.20 1.69 5.30
CA PRO A 90 25.50 2.01 5.87
C PRO A 90 26.02 0.86 6.75
#